data_AF-A0A959T6H6-F1
#
_entry.id   AF-A0A959T6H6-F1
#
_cell.length_a   1.000
_cell.length_b   1.000
_cell.length_c   1.000
_cell.angle_alpha   90.00
_cell.angle_beta   90.00
_cell.angle_gamma   90.00
#
_symmetry.space_group_name_H-M   'P 1'
#
loop_
_entity.id
_entity.type
_entity.pdbx_description
1 polymer ?
#
loop_
_entity_poly.entity_id
_entity_poly.type
_entity_poly.pdbx_seq_one_letter_code
_entity_poly.pdbx_strand_id
1 'polypeptide(L)'
;KYHPEAWDLLERTEKAEIYECVARNMEKGIAEGLYRDDLNIPVVAKIYMARFDAVFDGELFPESEYNFQDIIWEVYRYHIRGIASEKGIKYLMKKVKREHATA
;
A
#
# COMPACT_ATOMS: atom_id res chain seq x y z
N LYS A 1 11.12 -26.86 -2.43
CA LYS A 1 10.07 -27.89 -2.67
C LYS A 1 10.02 -28.97 -1.57
N TYR A 2 10.36 -28.68 -0.30
CA TYR A 2 10.51 -29.75 0.71
C TYR A 2 9.48 -29.75 1.85
N HIS A 3 8.70 -28.68 2.07
CA HIS A 3 7.61 -28.67 3.05
C HIS A 3 6.48 -27.74 2.59
N PRO A 4 5.58 -28.17 1.69
CA PRO A 4 4.50 -27.32 1.18
C PRO A 4 3.56 -26.84 2.29
N GLU A 5 3.22 -27.68 3.27
CA GLU A 5 2.36 -27.28 4.39
C GLU A 5 3.00 -26.23 5.32
N ALA A 6 4.30 -26.34 5.58
CA ALA A 6 5.03 -25.35 6.38
C ALA A 6 5.19 -24.02 5.61
N TRP A 7 5.37 -24.08 4.29
CA TRP A 7 5.40 -22.92 3.42
C TRP A 7 4.04 -22.21 3.37
N ASP A 8 2.96 -22.97 3.21
CA ASP A 8 1.59 -22.42 3.21
C ASP A 8 1.24 -21.77 4.55
N LEU A 9 1.67 -22.36 5.67
CA LEU A 9 1.47 -21.78 7.00
C LEU A 9 2.24 -20.47 7.16
N LEU A 10 3.50 -20.43 6.71
CA LEU A 10 4.33 -19.23 6.73
C LEU A 10 3.70 -18.12 5.90
N GLU A 11 3.32 -18.41 4.66
CA GLU A 11 2.74 -17.44 3.72
C GLU A 11 1.41 -16.88 4.24
N ARG A 12 0.57 -17.73 4.87
CA ARG A 12 -0.67 -17.27 5.53
C ARG A 12 -0.39 -16.36 6.71
N THR A 13 0.63 -16.68 7.50
CA THR A 13 1.02 -15.89 8.68
C THR A 13 1.55 -14.53 8.26
N GLU A 14 2.47 -14.48 7.30
CA GLU A 14 3.01 -13.23 6.75
C GLU A 14 1.90 -12.36 6.14
N LYS A 15 0.99 -12.94 5.35
CA LYS A 15 -0.17 -12.22 4.80
C LYS A 15 -1.08 -11.67 5.89
N ALA A 16 -1.30 -12.41 6.99
CA ALA A 16 -2.08 -11.94 8.11
C ALA A 16 -1.40 -10.76 8.84
N GLU A 17 -0.10 -10.84 9.09
CA GLU A 17 0.67 -9.77 9.74
C GLU A 17 0.69 -8.49 8.90
N ILE A 18 0.88 -8.62 7.58
CA ILE A 18 0.82 -7.50 6.64
C ILE A 18 -0.58 -6.87 6.65
N TYR A 19 -1.62 -7.70 6.56
CA TYR A 19 -3.01 -7.23 6.63
C TYR A 19 -3.26 -6.42 7.91
N GLU A 20 -2.85 -6.94 9.07
CA GLU A 20 -3.04 -6.24 10.34
C GLU A 20 -2.27 -4.93 10.39
N CYS A 21 -1.04 -4.89 9.87
CA CYS A 21 -0.26 -3.66 9.81
C CYS A 21 -0.97 -2.58 8.97
N VAL A 22 -1.45 -2.96 7.79
CA VAL A 22 -2.18 -2.08 6.88
C VAL A 22 -3.50 -1.62 7.50
N ALA A 23 -4.25 -2.53 8.12
CA ALA A 23 -5.52 -2.19 8.78
C ALA A 23 -5.29 -1.21 9.95
N ARG A 24 -4.32 -1.47 10.83
CA ARG A 24 -3.95 -0.56 11.93
C ARG A 24 -3.53 0.82 11.43
N ASN A 25 -2.80 0.89 10.31
CA ASN A 25 -2.45 2.16 9.69
C ASN A 25 -3.70 2.93 9.22
N MET A 26 -4.66 2.24 8.61
CA MET A 26 -5.92 2.85 8.17
C MET A 26 -6.75 3.35 9.35
N GLU A 27 -6.91 2.54 10.40
CA GLU A 27 -7.61 2.91 11.64
C GLU A 27 -7.00 4.17 12.27
N LYS A 28 -5.66 4.19 12.38
CA LYS A 28 -4.93 5.35 12.88
C LYS A 28 -5.15 6.59 12.02
N GLY A 29 -5.07 6.45 10.70
CA GLY A 29 -5.28 7.56 9.78
C GLY A 29 -6.69 8.14 9.83
N ILE A 30 -7.71 7.29 10.07
CA ILE A 30 -9.09 7.73 10.34
C ILE A 30 -9.15 8.50 11.67
N ALA A 31 -8.56 7.95 12.74
CA ALA A 31 -8.55 8.60 14.06
C ALA A 31 -7.85 9.97 14.04
N GLU A 32 -6.81 10.14 13.22
CA GLU A 32 -6.11 11.41 13.02
C GLU A 32 -6.81 12.36 12.02
N GLY A 33 -7.90 11.89 11.38
CA GLY A 33 -8.65 12.61 10.34
C GLY A 33 -7.88 12.78 9.03
N LEU A 34 -6.82 12.00 8.81
CA LEU A 34 -6.01 12.01 7.59
C LEU A 34 -6.59 11.11 6.50
N TYR A 35 -7.30 10.05 6.87
CA TYR A 35 -8.02 9.18 5.95
C TYR A 35 -9.52 9.40 6.03
N ARG A 36 -10.24 8.99 4.99
CA ARG A 36 -11.71 9.07 4.95
C ARG A 36 -12.32 8.21 6.06
N ASP A 37 -13.34 8.72 6.73
CA ASP A 37 -14.04 8.04 7.82
C ASP A 37 -14.98 6.92 7.33
N ASP A 38 -15.30 6.90 6.03
CA ASP A 38 -16.18 5.92 5.39
C ASP A 38 -15.44 4.69 4.80
N LEU A 39 -14.15 4.50 5.11
CA LEU A 39 -13.38 3.38 4.57
C LEU A 39 -13.91 2.04 5.10
N ASN A 40 -14.21 1.14 4.17
CA ASN A 40 -14.33 -0.28 4.48
C ASN A 40 -12.93 -0.90 4.59
N ILE A 41 -12.32 -0.79 5.78
CA ILE A 41 -10.93 -1.22 6.03
C ILE A 41 -10.65 -2.66 5.56
N PRO A 42 -11.47 -3.69 5.90
CA PRO A 42 -11.21 -5.05 5.45
C PRO A 42 -11.12 -5.22 3.93
N VAL A 43 -11.92 -4.45 3.17
CA VAL A 43 -11.90 -4.48 1.71
C VAL A 43 -10.70 -3.71 1.18
N VAL A 44 -10.48 -2.49 1.66
CA VAL A 44 -9.42 -1.60 1.15
C VAL A 44 -8.03 -2.14 1.47
N ALA A 45 -7.82 -2.75 2.64
CA ALA A 45 -6.57 -3.41 2.99
C ALA A 45 -6.23 -4.57 2.04
N LYS A 46 -7.22 -5.41 1.69
CA LYS A 46 -7.03 -6.50 0.73
C LYS A 46 -6.75 -6.00 -0.68
N ILE A 47 -7.42 -4.93 -1.12
CA ILE A 47 -7.13 -4.27 -2.40
C ILE A 47 -5.70 -3.73 -2.42
N TYR A 48 -5.25 -3.11 -1.32
CA TYR A 48 -3.89 -2.60 -1.21
C TYR A 48 -2.84 -3.72 -1.30
N MET A 49 -3.03 -4.81 -0.55
CA MET A 49 -2.13 -5.97 -0.62
C MET A 49 -2.08 -6.57 -2.02
N ALA A 50 -3.23 -6.81 -2.67
CA ALA A 50 -3.27 -7.37 -4.01
C ALA A 50 -2.57 -6.48 -5.05
N ARG A 51 -2.69 -5.15 -4.93
CA ARG A 51 -1.95 -4.22 -5.79
C ARG A 51 -0.47 -4.24 -5.52
N PHE A 52 -0.06 -4.41 -4.27
CA PHE A 52 1.35 -4.49 -3.91
C PHE A 52 1.97 -5.78 -4.43
N ASP A 53 1.26 -6.91 -4.37
CA ASP A 53 1.69 -8.17 -4.99
C ASP A 53 1.90 -8.00 -6.51
N ALA A 54 1.00 -7.28 -7.19
CA ALA A 54 1.10 -7.01 -8.63
C ALA A 54 2.33 -6.19 -9.02
N VAL A 55 2.96 -5.45 -8.11
CA VAL A 55 4.20 -4.70 -8.39
C VAL A 55 5.37 -5.64 -8.74
N PHE A 56 5.32 -6.88 -8.25
CA PHE A 56 6.35 -7.90 -8.49
C PHE A 56 6.02 -8.82 -9.67
N ASP A 57 4.90 -8.58 -10.37
CA ASP A 57 4.52 -9.35 -11.54
C ASP A 57 5.34 -8.90 -12.75
N GLY A 58 6.35 -9.69 -13.10
CA GLY A 58 7.25 -9.42 -14.23
C GLY A 58 6.63 -9.61 -15.61
N GLU A 59 5.45 -10.24 -15.72
CA GLU A 59 4.69 -10.25 -16.97
C GLU A 59 3.90 -8.95 -17.13
N LEU A 60 3.36 -8.41 -16.03
CA LEU A 60 2.66 -7.12 -16.01
C LEU A 60 3.62 -5.93 -16.13
N PHE A 61 4.78 -6.01 -15.46
CA PHE A 61 5.79 -4.97 -15.41
C PHE A 61 7.19 -5.51 -15.75
N PRO A 62 7.48 -5.79 -17.04
CA PRO A 62 8.81 -6.23 -17.46
C PRO A 62 9.90 -5.22 -17.10
N GLU A 63 11.01 -5.69 -16.51
CA GLU A 63 12.15 -4.83 -16.12
C GLU A 63 12.82 -4.11 -17.31
N SER A 64 12.63 -4.62 -18.54
CA SER A 64 13.11 -3.97 -19.76
C SER A 64 12.34 -2.70 -20.12
N GLU A 65 11.13 -2.52 -19.59
CA GLU A 65 10.22 -1.43 -19.93
C GLU A 65 9.93 -0.51 -18.75
N TYR A 66 9.94 -1.04 -17.52
CA TYR A 66 9.52 -0.29 -16.34
C TYR A 66 10.60 -0.23 -15.26
N ASN A 67 10.71 0.94 -14.63
CA ASN A 67 11.50 1.10 -13.42
C ASN A 67 10.67 0.73 -12.18
N PHE A 68 11.20 -0.19 -11.37
CA PHE A 68 10.54 -0.67 -10.16
C PHE A 68 10.18 0.44 -9.15
N GLN A 69 11.06 1.42 -8.98
CA GLN A 69 10.83 2.55 -8.07
C GLN A 69 9.65 3.42 -8.54
N ASP A 70 9.53 3.63 -9.85
CA ASP A 70 8.43 4.41 -10.43
C ASP A 70 7.09 3.69 -10.25
N ILE A 71 7.05 2.37 -10.45
CA ILE A 71 5.84 1.55 -10.21
C ILE A 71 5.40 1.69 -8.75
N ILE A 72 6.32 1.50 -7.80
CA ILE A 72 6.03 1.64 -6.37
C ILE A 72 5.46 3.03 -6.06
N TRP A 73 6.08 4.10 -6.59
CA TRP A 73 5.60 5.45 -6.38
C TRP A 73 4.19 5.67 -6.92
N GLU A 74 3.87 5.12 -8.09
CA GLU A 74 2.52 5.21 -8.65
C GLU A 74 1.49 4.41 -7.84
N VAL A 75 1.82 3.20 -7.37
CA VAL A 75 0.94 2.43 -6.49
C VAL A 75 0.64 3.19 -5.20
N TYR A 76 1.66 3.77 -4.55
CA TYR A 76 1.45 4.61 -3.36
C TYR A 76 0.62 5.85 -3.66
N ARG A 77 0.95 6.58 -4.73
CA ARG A 77 0.24 7.80 -5.15
C ARG A 77 -1.23 7.52 -5.43
N TYR A 78 -1.53 6.41 -6.08
CA TYR A 78 -2.89 5.97 -6.36
C TYR A 78 -3.62 5.59 -5.08
N HIS A 79 -3.00 4.77 -4.22
CA HIS A 79 -3.62 4.29 -3.00
C HIS A 79 -3.96 5.44 -2.05
N ILE A 80 -2.99 6.31 -1.73
CA ILE A 80 -3.20 7.41 -0.80
C ILE A 80 -4.27 8.38 -1.31
N ARG A 81 -4.32 8.69 -2.61
CA ARG A 81 -5.39 9.53 -3.18
C ARG A 81 -6.78 8.90 -3.05
N GLY A 82 -6.88 7.57 -3.09
CA GLY A 82 -8.15 6.86 -2.91
C GLY A 82 -8.67 6.86 -1.48
N ILE A 83 -7.76 6.90 -0.48
CA ILE A 83 -8.11 6.73 0.93
C ILE A 83 -8.01 8.01 1.77
N ALA A 84 -7.28 9.02 1.31
CA ALA A 84 -7.05 10.25 2.05
C ALA A 84 -8.31 11.12 2.15
N SER A 85 -8.51 11.74 3.31
CA SER A 85 -9.49 12.82 3.48
C SER A 85 -8.98 14.11 2.81
N GLU A 86 -9.81 15.15 2.72
CA GLU A 86 -9.36 16.48 2.27
C GLU A 86 -8.17 17.01 3.10
N LYS A 87 -8.20 16.77 4.42
CA LYS A 87 -7.10 17.11 5.33
C LYS A 87 -5.85 16.29 5.00
N GLY A 88 -6.00 14.99 4.76
CA GLY A 88 -4.92 14.09 4.36
C GLY A 88 -4.27 14.48 3.04
N ILE A 89 -5.06 14.83 2.03
CA ILE A 89 -4.55 15.28 0.71
C ILE A 89 -3.68 16.53 0.89
N LYS A 90 -4.17 17.54 1.63
CA LYS A 90 -3.41 18.77 1.91
C LYS A 90 -2.10 18.45 2.65
N TYR A 91 -2.13 17.56 3.63
CA TYR A 91 -0.94 17.10 4.36
C TYR A 91 0.07 16.43 3.43
N LEU A 92 -0.39 15.50 2.58
CA LEU A 92 0.45 14.79 1.61
C LEU A 92 1.13 15.77 0.65
N MET A 93 0.37 16.70 0.06
CA MET A 93 0.92 17.69 -0.88
C MET A 93 2.02 18.53 -0.25
N LYS A 94 1.89 18.90 1.04
CA LYS A 94 2.92 19.63 1.78
C LYS A 94 4.19 18.79 1.99
N LYS A 95 4.03 17.49 2.29
CA LYS A 95 5.14 16.56 2.50
C LYS A 95 5.89 16.24 1.21
N VAL A 96 5.18 15.88 0.15
CA VAL A 96 5.75 15.55 -1.17
C VAL A 96 6.53 16.72 -1.75
N LYS A 97 6.00 17.96 -1.66
CA LYS A 97 6.74 19.16 -2.09
C LYS A 97 8.05 19.37 -1.32
N ARG A 98 8.11 18.98 -0.05
CA ARG A 98 9.32 19.12 0.77
C ARG A 98 10.38 18.11 0.36
N GLU A 99 10.00 16.85 0.11
CA GLU A 99 10.94 15.80 -0.29
C GLU A 99 11.52 16.06 -1.68
N HIS A 100 10.72 16.50 -2.65
CA HIS A 100 11.24 16.93 -3.97
C HIS A 100 12.08 18.22 -3.94
N ALA A 101 12.02 19.02 -2.87
CA ALA A 101 12.86 20.20 -2.71
C ALA A 101 14.18 19.90 -1.97
N THR A 102 14.34 18.67 -1.45
CA THR A 102 15.54 18.22 -0.73
C THR A 102 16.30 17.09 -1.43
N ALA A 103 15.79 16.64 -2.59
CA ALA A 103 16.47 15.77 -3.55
C ALA A 103 16.96 16.60 -4.73
#